data_AF-A0A8X7ZP72-F1
#
_entry.id   AF-A0A8X7ZP72-F1
#
_cell.length_a   1.000
_cell.length_b   1.000
_cell.length_c   1.000
_cell.angle_alpha   90.00
_cell.angle_beta   90.00
_cell.angle_gamma   90.00
#
_symmetry.space_group_name_H-M   'P 1'
#
loop_
_entity.id
_entity.type
_entity.pdbx_description
1 polymer ?
#
loop_
_entity_poly.entity_id
_entity_poly.type
_entity_poly.pdbx_seq_one_letter_code
_entity_poly.pdbx_strand_id
1 'polypeptide(L)'
;MESKFFRFLKIVGVGYKARAEAEGRLLFLKLGYSHEVELTVPPAVRVFCFKNNVVCCTGIDKGRVHQFAASVRSCQIGFVFGIKLQGFCSLEEVSISL
;
A
#
# COMPACT_ATOMS: atom_id res chain seq x y z
N MET A 1 -0.29 25.87 9.23
CA MET A 1 -1.26 25.24 8.33
C MET A 1 -0.93 23.75 8.32
N GLU A 2 -1.72 22.91 8.99
CA GLU A 2 -1.39 21.49 9.13
C GLU A 2 -1.99 20.74 7.93
N SER A 3 -1.22 20.67 6.83
CA SER A 3 -1.63 19.94 5.62
C SER A 3 -1.52 18.44 5.88
N LYS A 4 -2.66 17.75 5.92
CA LYS A 4 -2.71 16.30 6.03
C LYS A 4 -2.62 15.70 4.64
N PHE A 5 -1.61 14.87 4.40
CA PHE A 5 -1.40 14.23 3.11
C PHE A 5 -2.08 12.88 3.09
N PHE A 6 -2.84 12.64 2.02
CA PHE A 6 -3.52 11.38 1.78
C PHE A 6 -3.00 10.79 0.46
N ARG A 7 -2.59 9.52 0.51
CA ARG A 7 -2.22 8.74 -0.67
C ARG A 7 -3.06 7.49 -0.72
N PHE A 8 -3.81 7.33 -1.80
CA PHE A 8 -4.59 6.14 -2.06
C PHE A 8 -3.79 5.16 -2.91
N LEU A 9 -3.77 3.92 -2.47
CA LEU A 9 -3.15 2.78 -3.09
C LEU A 9 -4.24 1.77 -3.45
N LYS A 10 -4.60 1.71 -4.73
CA LYS A 10 -5.48 0.68 -5.29
C LYS A 10 -4.70 -0.55 -5.77
N ILE A 11 -5.08 -1.72 -5.28
CA ILE A 11 -4.57 -3.02 -5.71
C ILE A 11 -5.51 -3.57 -6.80
N VAL A 12 -4.97 -3.72 -8.01
CA VAL A 12 -5.63 -4.33 -9.17
C VAL A 12 -5.07 -5.74 -9.42
N GLY A 13 -5.94 -6.75 -9.35
CA GLY A 13 -5.59 -8.14 -9.64
C GLY A 13 -6.51 -9.12 -8.93
N VAL A 14 -6.61 -10.34 -9.46
CA VAL A 14 -7.48 -11.39 -8.89
C VAL A 14 -6.73 -12.11 -7.77
N GLY A 15 -7.33 -12.20 -6.58
CA GLY A 15 -6.75 -12.91 -5.43
C GLY A 15 -5.84 -12.05 -4.54
N TYR A 16 -5.61 -10.78 -4.88
CA TYR A 16 -4.87 -9.87 -4.03
C TYR A 16 -5.76 -9.23 -2.97
N LYS A 17 -5.27 -9.17 -1.73
CA LYS A 17 -5.98 -8.55 -0.61
C LYS A 17 -5.00 -7.76 0.25
N ALA A 18 -5.39 -6.56 0.64
CA ALA A 18 -4.74 -5.80 1.70
C ALA A 18 -5.60 -5.79 2.96
N ARG A 19 -4.94 -5.96 4.10
CA ARG A 19 -5.53 -5.85 5.42
C ARG A 19 -4.65 -4.94 6.26
N ALA A 20 -5.24 -3.85 6.77
CA ALA A 20 -4.58 -3.04 7.78
C ALA A 20 -4.91 -3.60 9.17
N GLU A 21 -3.97 -3.47 10.09
CA GLU A 21 -4.17 -3.73 11.51
C GLU A 21 -5.04 -2.62 12.13
N ALA A 22 -5.75 -2.93 13.22
CA ALA A 22 -6.72 -2.03 13.83
C ALA A 22 -6.07 -0.75 14.38
N GLU A 23 -4.82 -0.82 14.83
CA GLU A 23 -4.00 0.30 15.28
C GLU A 23 -3.39 1.10 14.11
N GLY A 24 -3.48 0.59 12.87
CA GLY A 24 -2.98 1.24 11.66
C GLY A 24 -1.45 1.29 11.56
N ARG A 25 -0.74 0.48 12.37
CA ARG A 25 0.73 0.37 12.42
C ARG A 25 1.30 -0.79 11.62
N LEU A 26 0.48 -1.79 11.32
CA LEU A 26 0.86 -2.93 10.50
C LEU A 26 -0.05 -3.01 9.28
N LEU A 27 0.55 -3.33 8.14
CA LEU A 27 -0.14 -3.59 6.89
C LEU A 27 0.21 -4.99 6.39
N PHE A 28 -0.81 -5.82 6.23
CA PHE A 28 -0.72 -7.17 5.70
C PHE A 28 -1.14 -7.19 4.24
N LEU A 29 -0.30 -7.78 3.40
CA LEU A 29 -0.53 -7.91 1.96
C LEU A 29 -0.53 -9.38 1.56
N LYS A 30 -1.64 -9.83 0.97
CA LYS A 30 -1.76 -11.13 0.32
C LYS A 30 -1.64 -10.92 -1.18
N LEU A 31 -0.44 -11.15 -1.73
CA LEU A 31 -0.07 -10.86 -3.12
C LEU A 31 0.11 -12.13 -3.96
N GLY A 32 -0.61 -13.21 -3.63
CA GLY A 32 -0.44 -14.51 -4.28
C GLY A 32 0.66 -15.40 -3.70
N TYR A 33 1.33 -14.95 -2.63
CA TYR A 33 2.17 -15.80 -1.78
C TYR A 33 1.31 -16.66 -0.84
N SER A 34 1.86 -17.80 -0.43
CA SER A 34 1.21 -18.71 0.53
C SER A 34 1.10 -18.09 1.93
N HIS A 35 2.01 -17.19 2.29
CA HIS A 35 2.01 -16.43 3.54
C HIS A 35 1.72 -14.94 3.27
N GLU A 36 1.17 -14.27 4.28
CA GLU A 36 0.91 -12.83 4.21
C GLU A 36 2.22 -12.06 4.44
N VAL A 37 2.43 -10.99 3.67
CA VAL A 37 3.57 -10.09 3.86
C VAL A 37 3.17 -9.04 4.87
N GLU A 38 3.86 -8.98 6.00
CA GLU A 38 3.70 -7.95 7.02
C GLU A 38 4.64 -6.78 6.73
N LEU A 39 4.07 -5.57 6.71
CA LEU A 39 4.81 -4.31 6.59
C LEU A 39 4.56 -3.43 7.82
N THR A 40 5.64 -3.10 8.50
CA THR A 40 5.62 -2.16 9.62
C THR A 40 5.56 -0.73 9.12
N VAL A 41 4.53 -0.01 9.53
CA VAL A 41 4.31 1.40 9.21
C VAL A 41 5.10 2.27 10.20
N PRO A 42 5.88 3.27 9.73
CA PRO A 42 6.56 4.20 10.62
C PRO A 42 5.54 5.09 11.37
N PRO A 43 5.84 5.56 12.60
CA PRO A 43 4.87 6.26 13.46
C PRO A 43 4.35 7.59 12.91
N ALA A 44 5.03 8.17 11.90
CA ALA A 44 4.64 9.40 11.23
C ALA A 44 3.54 9.20 10.17
N VAL A 45 3.22 7.95 9.84
CA VAL A 45 2.24 7.55 8.83
C VAL A 45 1.23 6.61 9.49
N ARG A 46 -0.04 6.73 9.11
CA ARG A 46 -1.08 5.77 9.45
C ARG A 46 -1.63 5.15 8.19
N VAL A 47 -2.08 3.91 8.30
CA VAL A 47 -2.68 3.20 7.18
C VAL A 47 -4.11 2.79 7.51
N PHE A 48 -4.99 3.02 6.54
CA PHE A 48 -6.40 2.68 6.61
C PHE A 48 -6.79 1.85 5.40
N CYS A 49 -7.50 0.74 5.61
CA CYS A 49 -8.11 -0.02 4.52
C CYS A 49 -9.58 0.38 4.39
N PHE A 50 -9.94 1.02 3.28
CA PHE A 50 -11.34 1.32 2.97
C PHE A 50 -12.03 0.10 2.34
N LYS A 51 -11.30 -0.61 1.49
CA LYS A 51 -11.71 -1.87 0.86
C LYS A 51 -10.52 -2.80 0.87
N ASN A 52 -10.75 -4.09 0.72
CA ASN A 52 -9.67 -5.09 0.59
C ASN A 52 -8.71 -4.79 -0.58
N ASN A 53 -9.13 -3.97 -1.54
CA ASN A 53 -8.35 -3.58 -2.71
C ASN A 53 -7.93 -2.09 -2.68
N VAL A 54 -8.30 -1.33 -1.65
CA VAL A 54 -8.00 0.11 -1.55
C VAL A 54 -7.46 0.43 -0.17
N VAL A 55 -6.16 0.75 -0.15
CA VAL A 55 -5.41 1.17 1.03
C VAL A 55 -5.22 2.69 0.96
N CYS A 56 -5.32 3.37 2.09
CA CYS A 56 -5.04 4.79 2.22
C CYS A 56 -3.94 5.00 3.25
N CYS A 57 -2.87 5.65 2.83
CA CYS A 57 -1.78 6.09 3.70
C CYS A 57 -1.99 7.56 4.02
N THR A 58 -2.02 7.90 5.31
CA THR A 58 -2.23 9.25 5.80
C THR A 58 -1.08 9.67 6.68
N GLY A 59 -0.69 10.94 6.65
CA GLY A 59 0.40 11.43 7.47
C GLY A 59 0.58 12.93 7.41
N ILE A 60 1.37 13.44 8.35
CA ILE A 60 1.73 14.86 8.45
C ILE A 60 2.91 15.16 7.52
N ASP A 61 3.82 14.20 7.33
CA ASP A 61 5.02 14.38 6.52
C ASP A 61 4.87 13.78 5.12
N LYS A 62 5.00 14.62 4.09
CA LYS A 62 4.91 14.21 2.69
C LYS A 62 5.99 13.18 2.34
N GLY A 63 7.25 13.41 2.71
CA GLY A 63 8.36 12.54 2.34
C GLY A 63 8.18 11.12 2.85
N ARG A 64 7.82 10.97 4.13
CA ARG A 64 7.59 9.67 4.77
C ARG A 64 6.39 8.93 4.22
N VAL A 65 5.29 9.63 3.91
CA VAL A 65 4.12 8.99 3.27
C VAL A 65 4.49 8.44 1.90
N HIS A 66 5.27 9.17 1.10
CA HIS A 66 5.70 8.73 -0.23
C HIS A 66 6.72 7.59 -0.16
N GLN A 67 7.67 7.66 0.79
CA GLN A 67 8.65 6.59 1.00
C GLN A 67 7.98 5.28 1.44
N PHE A 68 6.99 5.36 2.32
CA PHE A 68 6.21 4.19 2.73
C PHE A 68 5.40 3.62 1.54
N ALA A 69 4.71 4.48 0.78
CA ALA A 69 3.99 4.07 -0.42
C ALA A 69 4.93 3.41 -1.47
N ALA A 70 6.13 3.94 -1.67
CA ALA A 70 7.13 3.37 -2.57
C ALA A 70 7.65 2.00 -2.08
N SER A 71 7.78 1.83 -0.77
CA SER A 71 8.16 0.53 -0.17
C SER A 71 7.08 -0.52 -0.42
N VAL A 72 5.81 -0.15 -0.23
CA VAL A 72 4.64 -1.01 -0.55
C VAL A 72 4.60 -1.38 -2.04
N ARG A 73 4.93 -0.45 -2.95
CA ARG A 73 5.05 -0.73 -4.40
C ARG A 73 6.18 -1.72 -4.69
N SER A 74 7.32 -1.55 -4.04
CA SER A 74 8.51 -2.37 -4.29
C SER A 74 8.34 -3.82 -3.82
N CYS A 75 7.54 -4.06 -2.77
CA CYS A 75 7.21 -5.41 -2.31
C CYS A 75 6.51 -6.27 -3.38
N GLN A 76 5.85 -5.68 -4.37
CA GLN A 76 5.23 -6.43 -5.48
C GLN A 76 6.23 -6.78 -6.59
N ILE A 77 7.39 -6.13 -6.67
CA ILE A 77 8.39 -6.35 -7.74
C ILE A 77 9.34 -7.51 -7.38
N GLY A 78 9.10 -8.19 -6.25
CA GLY A 78 9.80 -9.39 -5.82
C GLY A 78 9.51 -10.61 -6.70
N PHE A 79 10.34 -10.77 -7.74
CA PHE A 79 10.63 -12.00 -8.47
C PHE A 79 9.51 -12.60 -9.36
N VAL A 80 9.62 -12.38 -10.67
CA VAL A 80 9.07 -13.32 -11.68
C VAL A 80 10.17 -13.68 -12.68
N PHE A 81 10.67 -14.90 -12.52
CA PHE A 81 11.31 -15.69 -13.57
C PHE A 81 10.29 -15.86 -14.71
N GLY A 82 10.72 -15.57 -15.94
CA GLY A 82 10.16 -16.06 -17.21
C GLY A 82 8.63 -16.11 -17.32
N ILE A 83 8.10 -15.33 -18.28
CA ILE A 83 6.72 -15.39 -18.80
C ILE A 83 5.58 -15.24 -17.76
N LYS A 84 5.03 -14.02 -17.62
CA LYS A 84 3.64 -13.88 -17.18
C LYS A 84 2.94 -12.64 -17.71
N LEU A 85 1.97 -12.89 -18.58
CA LEU A 85 1.06 -11.92 -19.20
C LEU A 85 -0.13 -11.58 -18.28
N GLN A 86 0.03 -11.61 -16.94
CA GLN A 86 -1.05 -11.26 -16.03
C GLN A 86 -0.53 -10.47 -14.82
N GLY A 87 -1.05 -9.25 -14.68
CA GLY A 87 -1.11 -8.56 -13.40
C GLY A 87 -0.18 -7.36 -13.25
N PHE A 88 -0.08 -6.48 -14.26
CA PHE A 88 0.35 -5.11 -13.98
C PHE A 88 -0.68 -4.45 -13.05
N CYS A 89 -0.35 -4.40 -11.77
CA CYS A 89 -1.13 -3.73 -10.75
C CYS A 89 -0.80 -2.23 -10.82
N SER A 90 -1.53 -1.47 -11.64
CA SER A 90 -1.42 0.00 -11.61
C SER A 90 -1.97 0.49 -10.27
N LEU A 91 -1.08 0.89 -9.35
CA LEU A 91 -1.46 1.71 -8.22
C LEU A 91 -1.66 3.11 -8.80
N GLU A 92 -2.90 3.39 -9.20
CA GLU A 92 -3.32 4.74 -9.55
C GLU A 92 -3.20 5.61 -8.30
N GLU A 93 -2.31 6.59 -8.38
CA GLU A 93 -2.03 7.51 -7.31
C GLU A 93 -3.02 8.67 -7.36
N VAL A 94 -4.04 8.65 -6.49
CA VAL A 94 -4.88 9.82 -6.28
C VAL A 94 -4.27 10.64 -5.14
N SER A 95 -3.60 11.74 -5.48
CA SER A 95 -3.12 12.73 -4.51
C SER A 95 -4.22 13.74 -4.24
N ILE A 96 -4.73 13.76 -3.01
CA ILE A 96 -5.62 14.84 -2.57
C ILE A 96 -4.82 15.63 -1.54
N SER A 97 -4.46 16.87 -1.91
CA SER A 97 -3.93 17.86 -0.97
C SER A 97 -5.14 18.69 -0.52
N LEU A 98 -5.50 18.60 0.75
CA LEU A 98 -6.53 19.41 1.40
C LEU A 98 -5.88 20.46 2.29
#